data_AF-A0A813JAT0-F1
#
_entry.id   AF-A0A813JAT0-F1
#
_cell.length_a   1.000
_cell.length_b   1.000
_cell.length_c   1.000
_cell.angle_alpha   90.00
_cell.angle_beta   90.00
_cell.angle_gamma   90.00
#
_symmetry.space_group_name_H-M   'P 1'
#
loop_
_entity.id
_entity.type
_entity.pdbx_description
1 polymer ?
#
loop_
_entity_poly.entity_id
_entity_poly.type
_entity_poly.pdbx_seq_one_letter_code
_entity_poly.pdbx_strand_id
1 'polypeptide(L)'
;MTKFVLIAALGAIASVSAAGPAAVNLGKAGTYAILSKSGISTVPTSAITGNIGVSPIASTAITGFSLKMDSTNRSATSTQVTGSVYAADYAAPTPEDLTVAIGDMEIAYTDAAGRTPPDHLNLGSGDLGGKTLGPGLYKFGSTVIIPTDCTISGLPTDTWIFQMSGDLTMAANKRVKLIGGALASNIVWQVAGYVEVGAGAHMEGILLVKTAAHFRTDSSLNGRILAQTAVTLQSSIVTQPYLGRFLAQTADILV
;
A
#
# COMPACT_ATOMS: atom_id res chain seq x y z
N MET A 1 -15.97 64.86 15.87
CA MET A 1 -16.59 63.52 15.71
C MET A 1 -15.77 62.73 14.70
N THR A 2 -14.79 61.97 15.18
CA THR A 2 -13.81 61.26 14.33
C THR A 2 -14.39 59.92 13.92
N LYS A 3 -14.62 59.71 12.62
CA LYS A 3 -15.16 58.47 12.05
C LYS A 3 -14.06 57.40 12.01
N PHE A 4 -14.27 56.29 12.72
CA PHE A 4 -13.51 55.05 12.53
C PHE A 4 -14.09 54.28 11.34
N VAL A 5 -13.25 53.95 10.36
CA VAL A 5 -13.59 53.03 9.27
C VAL A 5 -12.98 51.68 9.62
N LEU A 6 -13.82 50.67 9.88
CA LEU A 6 -13.37 49.28 9.97
C LEU A 6 -13.18 48.72 8.57
N ILE A 7 -11.95 48.35 8.23
CA ILE A 7 -11.65 47.52 7.06
C ILE A 7 -11.76 46.06 7.51
N ALA A 8 -12.82 45.38 7.11
CA ALA A 8 -12.93 43.93 7.27
C ALA A 8 -12.11 43.26 6.15
N ALA A 9 -10.95 42.71 6.49
CA ALA A 9 -10.20 41.85 5.58
C ALA A 9 -10.90 40.48 5.52
N LEU A 10 -11.62 40.23 4.42
CA LEU A 10 -12.22 38.93 4.13
C LEU A 10 -11.10 37.99 3.64
N GLY A 11 -10.50 37.24 4.56
CA GLY A 11 -9.54 36.19 4.22
C GLY A 11 -10.26 35.05 3.49
N ALA A 12 -10.06 34.93 2.18
CA ALA A 12 -10.48 33.75 1.43
C ALA A 12 -9.66 32.55 1.92
N ILE A 13 -10.28 31.64 2.66
CA ILE A 13 -9.68 30.36 3.01
C ILE A 13 -9.68 29.55 1.71
N ALA A 14 -8.53 29.45 1.05
CA ALA A 14 -8.38 28.58 -0.10
C ALA A 14 -8.53 27.13 0.38
N SER A 15 -9.68 26.52 0.10
CA SER A 15 -9.88 25.08 0.28
C SER A 15 -8.89 24.39 -0.66
N VAL A 16 -7.83 23.80 -0.11
CA VAL A 16 -6.95 22.91 -0.91
C VAL A 16 -7.78 21.67 -1.21
N SER A 17 -8.40 21.64 -2.39
CA SER A 17 -9.04 20.43 -2.89
C SER A 17 -7.97 19.41 -3.19
N ALA A 18 -8.08 18.20 -2.63
CA ALA A 18 -7.25 17.08 -3.02
C ALA A 18 -7.43 16.80 -4.52
N ALA A 19 -6.32 16.62 -5.24
CA ALA A 19 -6.33 16.20 -6.64
C ALA A 19 -6.30 14.67 -6.75
N GLY A 20 -6.85 14.17 -7.86
CA GLY A 20 -6.94 12.73 -8.13
C GLY A 20 -8.27 12.09 -7.69
N PRO A 21 -8.43 10.78 -7.89
CA PRO A 21 -9.65 10.05 -7.56
C PRO A 21 -9.88 9.95 -6.04
N ALA A 22 -11.12 9.70 -5.61
CA ALA A 22 -11.39 9.40 -4.20
C ALA A 22 -10.52 8.22 -3.70
N ALA A 23 -10.05 8.29 -2.45
CA ALA A 23 -9.23 7.23 -1.88
C ALA A 23 -9.94 5.86 -1.93
N VAL A 24 -9.19 4.77 -2.12
CA VAL A 24 -9.72 3.41 -2.09
C VAL A 24 -9.89 3.00 -0.62
N ASN A 25 -11.10 2.58 -0.24
CA ASN A 25 -11.35 2.11 1.12
C ASN A 25 -10.84 0.69 1.28
N LEU A 26 -9.84 0.50 2.15
CA LEU A 26 -9.24 -0.81 2.43
C LEU A 26 -9.99 -1.60 3.51
N GLY A 27 -10.95 -0.99 4.22
CA GLY A 27 -11.62 -1.61 5.36
C GLY A 27 -10.62 -2.22 6.36
N LYS A 28 -10.89 -3.44 6.81
CA LYS A 28 -10.05 -4.22 7.71
C LYS A 28 -8.76 -4.72 7.06
N ALA A 29 -8.67 -4.81 5.73
CA ALA A 29 -7.39 -5.08 5.06
C ALA A 29 -6.35 -3.97 5.34
N GLY A 30 -6.82 -2.75 5.59
CA GLY A 30 -6.01 -1.60 5.98
C GLY A 30 -5.33 -1.70 7.36
N THR A 31 -5.46 -2.81 8.09
CA THR A 31 -4.71 -3.05 9.33
C THR A 31 -3.48 -3.93 9.13
N TYR A 32 -3.26 -4.46 7.92
CA TYR A 32 -2.17 -5.37 7.59
C TYR A 32 -1.11 -4.72 6.70
N ALA A 33 0.16 -4.96 7.00
CA ALA A 33 1.28 -4.72 6.09
C ALA A 33 1.26 -5.73 4.94
N ILE A 34 0.97 -6.99 5.25
CA ILE A 34 0.89 -8.08 4.26
C ILE A 34 -0.36 -8.92 4.55
N LEU A 35 -1.26 -9.03 3.58
CA LEU A 35 -2.43 -9.90 3.65
C LEU A 35 -2.47 -10.76 2.38
N SER A 36 -2.61 -12.07 2.55
CA SER A 36 -2.64 -13.00 1.42
C SER A 36 -3.66 -14.12 1.57
N LYS A 37 -4.06 -14.76 0.46
CA LYS A 37 -4.98 -15.91 0.50
C LYS A 37 -4.29 -17.26 0.52
N SER A 38 -3.10 -17.38 -0.07
CA SER A 38 -2.47 -18.68 -0.31
C SER A 38 -1.04 -18.79 0.26
N GLY A 39 -0.60 -17.85 1.08
CA GLY A 39 0.62 -17.98 1.87
C GLY A 39 1.56 -16.79 1.80
N ILE A 40 2.42 -16.68 2.82
CA ILE A 40 3.47 -15.67 2.92
C ILE A 40 4.77 -16.39 3.24
N SER A 41 5.74 -16.38 2.34
CA SER A 41 7.05 -16.98 2.57
C SER A 41 8.13 -15.90 2.64
N THR A 42 9.16 -16.16 3.44
CA THR A 42 10.39 -15.38 3.43
C THR A 42 11.61 -16.29 3.34
N VAL A 43 12.61 -15.87 2.57
CA VAL A 43 14.01 -16.28 2.76
C VAL A 43 14.62 -15.26 3.73
N PRO A 44 14.85 -15.65 5.00
CA PRO A 44 15.25 -14.71 6.05
C PRO A 44 16.58 -14.00 5.77
N THR A 45 16.81 -12.80 6.31
CA THR A 45 15.98 -12.10 7.32
C THR A 45 15.23 -10.91 6.71
N SER A 46 13.89 -10.99 6.66
CA SER A 46 13.03 -9.84 6.35
C SER A 46 12.81 -8.95 7.57
N ALA A 47 12.43 -7.69 7.33
CA ALA A 47 11.98 -6.77 8.38
C ALA A 47 10.62 -6.18 8.00
N ILE A 48 9.58 -6.55 8.74
CA ILE A 48 8.21 -6.13 8.49
C ILE A 48 7.73 -5.28 9.66
N THR A 49 7.21 -4.09 9.36
CA THR A 49 6.53 -3.22 10.32
C THR A 49 5.04 -3.20 10.00
N GLY A 50 4.24 -3.76 10.91
CA GLY A 50 2.80 -3.98 10.75
C GLY A 50 2.41 -5.46 10.78
N ASN A 51 1.11 -5.72 10.82
CA ASN A 51 0.58 -7.08 10.94
C ASN A 51 0.68 -7.85 9.62
N ILE A 52 0.83 -9.16 9.69
CA ILE A 52 0.71 -10.05 8.53
C ILE A 52 -0.40 -11.08 8.73
N GLY A 53 -1.09 -11.46 7.66
CA GLY A 53 -2.25 -12.34 7.73
C GLY A 53 -2.40 -13.27 6.53
N VAL A 54 -2.85 -14.51 6.79
CA VAL A 54 -3.26 -15.45 5.73
C VAL A 54 -4.65 -16.02 5.98
N SER A 55 -5.51 -16.01 4.96
CA SER A 55 -6.83 -16.68 5.00
C SER A 55 -7.39 -16.84 3.59
N PRO A 56 -8.01 -17.97 3.22
CA PRO A 56 -8.46 -19.06 4.10
C PRO A 56 -7.39 -20.13 4.40
N ILE A 57 -6.17 -20.00 3.86
CA ILE A 57 -5.11 -20.97 4.12
C ILE A 57 -4.66 -20.93 5.59
N ALA A 58 -4.17 -22.06 6.10
CA ALA A 58 -3.67 -22.22 7.45
C ALA A 58 -2.27 -21.60 7.64
N SER A 59 -1.87 -21.46 8.91
CA SER A 59 -0.59 -20.92 9.38
C SER A 59 0.64 -21.64 8.83
N THR A 60 0.50 -22.91 8.43
CA THR A 60 1.56 -23.69 7.79
C THR A 60 2.04 -23.10 6.46
N ALA A 61 1.25 -22.23 5.83
CA ALA A 61 1.63 -21.48 4.63
C ALA A 61 2.38 -20.17 4.94
N ILE A 62 2.62 -19.85 6.21
CA ILE A 62 3.52 -18.77 6.63
C ILE A 62 4.89 -19.37 6.94
N THR A 63 5.79 -19.34 5.96
CA THR A 63 7.07 -20.07 6.02
C THR A 63 8.29 -19.16 6.11
N GLY A 64 9.35 -19.62 6.78
CA GLY A 64 10.59 -18.86 6.98
C GLY A 64 10.55 -17.84 8.14
N PHE A 65 9.39 -17.63 8.76
CA PHE A 65 9.25 -16.63 9.83
C PHE A 65 9.63 -17.11 11.24
N SER A 66 9.86 -18.41 11.44
CA SER A 66 10.12 -18.99 12.77
C SER A 66 9.06 -18.56 13.79
N LEU A 67 7.79 -18.81 13.46
CA LEU A 67 6.64 -18.32 14.23
C LEU A 67 6.62 -18.90 15.64
N LYS A 68 6.31 -18.04 16.61
CA LYS A 68 6.02 -18.42 17.99
C LYS A 68 4.59 -18.01 18.34
N MET A 69 3.72 -18.99 18.55
CA MET A 69 2.34 -18.76 18.97
C MET A 69 2.29 -18.01 20.30
N ASP A 70 1.36 -17.07 20.44
CA ASP A 70 1.09 -16.40 21.70
C ASP A 70 0.34 -17.32 22.70
N SER A 71 0.18 -16.88 23.94
CA SER A 71 -0.51 -17.66 24.99
C SER A 71 -2.01 -17.80 24.77
N THR A 72 -2.61 -17.00 23.89
CA THR A 72 -4.04 -17.01 23.59
C THR A 72 -4.39 -17.86 22.37
N ASN A 73 -3.38 -18.33 21.62
CA ASN A 73 -3.51 -19.01 20.32
C ASN A 73 -4.25 -18.18 19.26
N ARG A 74 -4.35 -16.85 19.43
CA ARG A 74 -5.04 -15.95 18.49
C ARG A 74 -4.09 -15.29 17.51
N SER A 75 -2.83 -15.17 17.87
CA SER A 75 -1.78 -14.65 17.00
C SER A 75 -0.45 -15.33 17.27
N ALA A 76 0.49 -15.16 16.35
CA ALA A 76 1.87 -15.54 16.53
C ALA A 76 2.78 -14.32 16.40
N THR A 77 4.02 -14.50 16.82
CA THR A 77 5.09 -13.50 16.75
C THR A 77 6.26 -14.03 15.95
N SER A 78 7.09 -13.13 15.42
CA SER A 78 8.34 -13.43 14.74
C SER A 78 9.32 -12.30 15.00
N THR A 79 10.62 -12.59 15.09
CA THR A 79 11.68 -11.56 15.16
C THR A 79 11.76 -10.70 13.88
N GLN A 80 11.16 -11.17 12.79
CA GLN A 80 11.10 -10.47 11.50
C GLN A 80 9.87 -9.55 11.39
N VAL A 81 8.95 -9.58 12.35
CA VAL A 81 7.67 -8.86 12.31
C VAL A 81 7.52 -7.99 13.56
N THR A 82 7.60 -6.68 13.37
CA THR A 82 7.17 -5.67 14.35
C THR A 82 5.66 -5.50 14.22
N GLY A 83 4.92 -6.44 14.81
CA GLY A 83 3.47 -6.59 14.68
C GLY A 83 3.04 -8.01 15.08
N SER A 84 1.81 -8.37 14.74
CA SER A 84 1.26 -9.71 14.96
C SER A 84 1.10 -10.48 13.65
N VAL A 85 1.25 -11.80 13.74
CA VAL A 85 1.01 -12.75 12.66
C VAL A 85 -0.32 -13.43 12.90
N TYR A 86 -1.19 -13.47 11.89
CA TYR A 86 -2.53 -14.06 11.97
C TYR A 86 -2.74 -15.11 10.87
N ALA A 87 -3.48 -16.18 11.19
CA ALA A 87 -3.82 -17.22 10.23
C ALA A 87 -5.22 -17.79 10.48
N ALA A 88 -5.83 -18.40 9.46
CA ALA A 88 -7.21 -18.86 9.49
C ALA A 88 -7.49 -20.02 10.47
N ASP A 89 -6.46 -20.75 10.88
CA ASP A 89 -6.51 -21.88 11.83
C ASP A 89 -6.23 -21.47 13.29
N TYR A 90 -6.08 -20.18 13.57
CA TYR A 90 -5.91 -19.66 14.92
C TYR A 90 -7.25 -19.56 15.68
N ALA A 91 -7.19 -19.38 17.00
CA ALA A 91 -8.36 -19.29 17.84
C ALA A 91 -9.20 -18.04 17.55
N ALA A 92 -10.52 -18.13 17.75
CA ALA A 92 -11.45 -17.01 17.60
C ALA A 92 -11.03 -15.80 18.48
N PRO A 93 -11.18 -14.56 17.98
CA PRO A 93 -11.93 -14.16 16.76
C PRO A 93 -11.07 -14.05 15.47
N THR A 94 -9.86 -14.61 15.45
CA THR A 94 -8.92 -14.41 14.33
C THR A 94 -9.45 -14.91 12.97
N PRO A 95 -10.09 -16.09 12.86
CA PRO A 95 -10.61 -16.56 11.58
C PRO A 95 -11.70 -15.66 10.99
N GLU A 96 -12.64 -15.18 11.82
CA GLU A 96 -13.72 -14.29 11.41
C GLU A 96 -13.16 -12.93 10.97
N ASP A 97 -12.21 -12.40 11.74
CA ASP A 97 -11.54 -11.14 11.48
C ASP A 97 -10.74 -11.15 10.18
N LEU A 98 -10.06 -12.27 9.89
CA LEU A 98 -9.35 -12.46 8.62
C LEU A 98 -10.30 -12.62 7.45
N THR A 99 -11.44 -13.30 7.63
CA THR A 99 -12.45 -13.43 6.57
C THR A 99 -12.98 -12.06 6.14
N VAL A 100 -13.26 -11.18 7.10
CA VAL A 100 -13.64 -9.78 6.82
C VAL A 100 -12.50 -9.03 6.12
N ALA A 101 -11.26 -9.15 6.59
CA ALA A 101 -10.11 -8.48 5.98
C ALA A 101 -9.87 -8.91 4.52
N ILE A 102 -10.01 -10.21 4.21
CA ILE A 102 -9.90 -10.72 2.85
C ILE A 102 -11.04 -10.21 1.96
N GLY A 103 -12.27 -10.18 2.48
CA GLY A 103 -13.42 -9.60 1.77
C GLY A 103 -13.19 -8.12 1.45
N ASP A 104 -12.73 -7.34 2.41
CA ASP A 104 -12.41 -5.92 2.23
C ASP A 104 -11.27 -5.70 1.22
N MET A 105 -10.27 -6.57 1.18
CA MET A 105 -9.23 -6.57 0.14
C MET A 105 -9.81 -6.80 -1.26
N GLU A 106 -10.73 -7.76 -1.41
CA GLU A 106 -11.37 -8.06 -2.70
C GLU A 106 -12.30 -6.92 -3.16
N ILE A 107 -13.01 -6.29 -2.23
CA ILE A 107 -13.81 -5.08 -2.48
C ILE A 107 -12.91 -3.93 -2.91
N ALA A 108 -11.82 -3.65 -2.19
CA ALA A 108 -10.86 -2.61 -2.53
C ALA A 108 -10.24 -2.83 -3.91
N TYR A 109 -9.87 -4.07 -4.23
CA TYR A 109 -9.37 -4.44 -5.57
C TYR A 109 -10.40 -4.13 -6.66
N THR A 110 -11.65 -4.52 -6.45
CA THR A 110 -12.74 -4.35 -7.43
C THR A 110 -13.09 -2.87 -7.61
N ASP A 111 -13.12 -2.10 -6.50
CA ASP A 111 -13.30 -0.65 -6.50
C ASP A 111 -12.18 0.04 -7.30
N ALA A 112 -10.92 -0.24 -6.99
CA ALA A 112 -9.77 0.32 -7.69
C ALA A 112 -9.76 -0.04 -9.18
N ALA A 113 -10.09 -1.29 -9.54
CA ALA A 113 -10.15 -1.76 -10.93
C ALA A 113 -11.32 -1.15 -11.73
N GLY A 114 -12.40 -0.78 -11.04
CA GLY A 114 -13.64 -0.25 -11.62
C GLY A 114 -13.69 1.26 -11.80
N ARG A 115 -12.68 2.01 -11.32
CA ARG A 115 -12.66 3.48 -11.46
C ARG A 115 -12.64 3.91 -12.92
N THR A 116 -13.47 4.90 -13.26
CA THR A 116 -13.58 5.51 -14.60
C THR A 116 -14.08 6.97 -14.49
N PRO A 117 -13.89 7.82 -15.53
CA PRO A 117 -12.95 7.64 -16.64
C PRO A 117 -11.49 7.89 -16.20
N PRO A 118 -10.48 7.28 -16.86
CA PRO A 118 -9.09 7.53 -16.53
C PRO A 118 -8.61 8.90 -17.03
N ASP A 119 -7.74 9.55 -16.26
CA ASP A 119 -7.03 10.77 -16.66
C ASP A 119 -5.91 10.46 -17.68
N HIS A 120 -5.32 9.27 -17.55
CA HIS A 120 -4.25 8.79 -18.43
C HIS A 120 -4.53 7.36 -18.91
N LEU A 121 -4.45 7.15 -20.22
CA LEU A 121 -4.60 5.84 -20.85
C LEU A 121 -3.30 5.39 -21.51
N ASN A 122 -2.78 4.23 -21.12
CA ASN A 122 -1.58 3.58 -21.66
C ASN A 122 -0.34 4.51 -21.69
N LEU A 123 -0.14 5.30 -20.64
CA LEU A 123 0.98 6.24 -20.56
C LEU A 123 2.33 5.53 -20.81
N GLY A 124 3.11 6.02 -21.76
CA GLY A 124 4.41 5.41 -22.10
C GLY A 124 4.33 3.96 -22.56
N SER A 125 3.16 3.52 -23.05
CA SER A 125 2.92 2.11 -23.44
C SER A 125 3.21 1.11 -22.32
N GLY A 126 3.01 1.52 -21.06
CA GLY A 126 3.28 0.71 -19.87
C GLY A 126 4.69 0.87 -19.30
N ASP A 127 5.61 1.58 -19.97
CA ASP A 127 6.90 1.92 -19.39
C ASP A 127 6.78 3.22 -18.57
N LEU A 128 7.03 3.17 -17.26
CA LEU A 128 7.02 4.33 -16.35
C LEU A 128 8.41 4.87 -16.03
N GLY A 129 9.47 4.31 -16.60
CA GLY A 129 10.84 4.73 -16.38
C GLY A 129 11.05 6.22 -16.70
N GLY A 130 11.66 6.95 -15.76
CA GLY A 130 12.02 8.36 -15.90
C GLY A 130 10.83 9.32 -15.83
N LYS A 131 9.60 8.82 -15.65
CA LYS A 131 8.41 9.67 -15.61
C LYS A 131 8.21 10.31 -14.25
N THR A 132 7.59 11.48 -14.29
CA THR A 132 7.00 12.13 -13.10
C THR A 132 5.48 12.05 -13.24
N LEU A 133 4.83 11.44 -12.26
CA LEU A 133 3.42 11.07 -12.27
C LEU A 133 2.66 11.99 -11.30
N GLY A 134 1.84 12.89 -11.85
CA GLY A 134 0.94 13.75 -11.07
C GLY A 134 -0.28 13.00 -10.55
N PRO A 135 -1.07 13.57 -9.63
CA PRO A 135 -2.28 12.95 -9.08
C PRO A 135 -3.24 12.54 -10.20
N GLY A 136 -3.91 11.39 -10.03
CA GLY A 136 -4.87 10.94 -11.04
C GLY A 136 -5.08 9.43 -11.13
N LEU A 137 -6.00 9.07 -12.03
CA LEU A 137 -6.32 7.71 -12.42
C LEU A 137 -5.60 7.34 -13.73
N TYR A 138 -4.70 6.37 -13.63
CA TYR A 138 -3.92 5.85 -14.74
C TYR A 138 -4.41 4.44 -15.10
N LYS A 139 -4.68 4.20 -16.38
CA LYS A 139 -5.16 2.90 -16.87
C LYS A 139 -4.23 2.33 -17.94
N PHE A 140 -3.85 1.07 -17.76
CA PHE A 140 -3.03 0.31 -18.69
C PHE A 140 -3.77 -0.97 -19.11
N GLY A 141 -3.90 -1.17 -20.42
CA GLY A 141 -4.42 -2.41 -21.01
C GLY A 141 -3.36 -3.52 -21.14
N SER A 142 -2.23 -3.37 -20.46
CA SER A 142 -1.05 -4.22 -20.59
C SER A 142 -0.31 -4.36 -19.26
N THR A 143 0.79 -5.12 -19.27
CA THR A 143 1.83 -5.07 -18.24
C THR A 143 2.45 -3.67 -18.15
N VAL A 144 2.81 -3.27 -16.93
CA VAL A 144 3.54 -2.05 -16.60
C VAL A 144 4.94 -2.40 -16.11
N ILE A 145 5.94 -1.65 -16.58
CA ILE A 145 7.34 -1.83 -16.23
C ILE A 145 7.95 -0.54 -15.65
N ILE A 146 8.86 -0.70 -14.70
CA ILE A 146 9.67 0.39 -14.10
C ILE A 146 11.16 0.02 -14.29
N PRO A 147 11.72 0.21 -15.50
CA PRO A 147 13.09 -0.18 -15.82
C PRO A 147 14.13 0.81 -15.29
N THR A 148 13.72 2.05 -15.02
CA THR A 148 14.51 3.08 -14.35
C THR A 148 13.67 3.74 -13.26
N ASP A 149 14.29 4.58 -12.41
CA ASP A 149 13.55 5.34 -11.41
C ASP A 149 12.36 6.10 -12.01
N CYS A 150 11.27 6.18 -11.25
CA CYS A 150 10.14 7.05 -11.56
C CYS A 150 9.78 7.88 -10.32
N THR A 151 9.04 8.95 -10.53
CA THR A 151 8.66 9.89 -9.48
C THR A 151 7.15 10.03 -9.42
N ILE A 152 6.58 10.01 -8.22
CA ILE A 152 5.20 10.38 -7.94
C ILE A 152 5.25 11.73 -7.22
N SER A 153 4.54 12.72 -7.76
CA SER A 153 4.65 14.12 -7.34
C SER A 153 3.28 14.71 -7.10
N GLY A 154 3.03 15.17 -5.88
CA GLY A 154 1.80 15.85 -5.50
C GLY A 154 1.81 16.21 -4.03
N LEU A 155 0.69 16.77 -3.57
CA LEU A 155 0.50 17.19 -2.18
C LEU A 155 0.19 15.98 -1.27
N PRO A 156 0.31 16.12 0.06
CA PRO A 156 -0.02 15.05 1.01
C PRO A 156 -1.47 14.58 0.98
N THR A 157 -2.37 15.38 0.40
CA THR A 157 -3.81 15.08 0.28
C THR A 157 -4.17 14.45 -1.06
N ASP A 158 -3.26 14.49 -2.04
CA ASP A 158 -3.53 14.01 -3.39
C ASP A 158 -3.48 12.49 -3.47
N THR A 159 -4.10 11.93 -4.50
CA THR A 159 -4.26 10.48 -4.67
C THR A 159 -3.87 10.00 -6.06
N TRP A 160 -3.47 8.72 -6.12
CA TRP A 160 -3.08 8.03 -7.34
C TRP A 160 -3.70 6.65 -7.37
N ILE A 161 -4.30 6.28 -8.51
CA ILE A 161 -4.72 4.91 -8.77
C ILE A 161 -4.13 4.47 -10.10
N PHE A 162 -3.30 3.43 -10.07
CA PHE A 162 -2.74 2.78 -11.25
C PHE A 162 -3.45 1.45 -11.47
N GLN A 163 -4.23 1.36 -12.55
CA GLN A 163 -4.92 0.14 -12.98
C GLN A 163 -4.14 -0.52 -14.10
N MET A 164 -3.81 -1.80 -13.97
CA MET A 164 -3.21 -2.57 -15.05
C MET A 164 -3.85 -3.95 -15.20
N SER A 165 -4.12 -4.34 -16.45
CA SER A 165 -4.64 -5.67 -16.78
C SER A 165 -3.55 -6.75 -16.87
N GLY A 166 -2.27 -6.36 -16.90
CA GLY A 166 -1.13 -7.26 -16.83
C GLY A 166 -0.41 -7.21 -15.49
N ASP A 167 0.89 -7.49 -15.54
CA ASP A 167 1.78 -7.49 -14.39
C ASP A 167 2.31 -6.08 -14.06
N LEU A 168 2.90 -5.92 -12.88
CA LEU A 168 3.77 -4.80 -12.53
C LEU A 168 5.16 -5.32 -12.24
N THR A 169 6.15 -4.89 -13.02
CA THR A 169 7.55 -5.31 -12.80
C THR A 169 8.46 -4.11 -12.61
N MET A 170 9.33 -4.18 -11.62
CA MET A 170 10.28 -3.13 -11.29
C MET A 170 11.69 -3.70 -11.31
N ALA A 171 12.56 -3.08 -12.11
CA ALA A 171 13.93 -3.54 -12.26
C ALA A 171 14.74 -3.38 -10.95
N ALA A 172 15.78 -4.18 -10.82
CA ALA A 172 16.69 -4.13 -9.67
C ALA A 172 17.31 -2.74 -9.48
N ASN A 173 17.51 -2.36 -8.21
CA ASN A 173 18.13 -1.10 -7.78
C ASN A 173 17.43 0.16 -8.30
N LYS A 174 16.15 0.08 -8.69
CA LYS A 174 15.34 1.23 -9.07
C LYS A 174 14.50 1.72 -7.91
N ARG A 175 13.99 2.95 -8.03
CA ARG A 175 13.17 3.57 -6.99
C ARG A 175 11.93 4.23 -7.57
N VAL A 176 10.79 4.02 -6.92
CA VAL A 176 9.66 4.95 -6.98
C VAL A 176 9.93 6.04 -5.94
N LYS A 177 10.03 7.29 -6.38
CA LYS A 177 10.35 8.43 -5.51
C LYS A 177 9.09 9.24 -5.24
N LEU A 178 8.87 9.64 -3.99
CA LEU A 178 7.81 10.58 -3.63
C LEU A 178 8.40 11.98 -3.48
N ILE A 179 7.79 12.97 -4.14
CA ILE A 179 8.13 14.39 -3.99
C ILE A 179 6.88 15.24 -3.78
N GLY A 180 7.06 16.49 -3.36
CA GLY A 180 5.96 17.44 -3.16
C GLY A 180 5.11 17.18 -1.90
N GLY A 181 5.44 16.14 -1.14
CA GLY A 181 4.68 15.70 0.03
C GLY A 181 3.75 14.51 -0.23
N ALA A 182 3.76 13.93 -1.43
CA ALA A 182 3.01 12.72 -1.75
C ALA A 182 3.26 11.61 -0.71
N LEU A 183 2.18 10.93 -0.30
CA LEU A 183 2.21 9.89 0.72
C LEU A 183 1.91 8.53 0.11
N ALA A 184 2.69 7.51 0.49
CA ALA A 184 2.47 6.11 0.12
C ALA A 184 1.05 5.62 0.40
N SER A 185 0.43 6.11 1.48
CA SER A 185 -0.95 5.76 1.85
C SER A 185 -2.01 6.18 0.83
N ASN A 186 -1.69 7.11 -0.08
CA ASN A 186 -2.63 7.65 -1.07
C ASN A 186 -2.37 7.09 -2.48
N ILE A 187 -1.40 6.18 -2.62
CA ILE A 187 -0.99 5.61 -3.90
C ILE A 187 -1.46 4.17 -3.93
N VAL A 188 -2.31 3.83 -4.89
CA VAL A 188 -2.86 2.48 -5.07
C VAL A 188 -2.44 1.92 -6.41
N TRP A 189 -1.91 0.70 -6.38
CA TRP A 189 -1.57 -0.10 -7.55
C TRP A 189 -2.51 -1.29 -7.61
N GLN A 190 -3.48 -1.26 -8.52
CA GLN A 190 -4.33 -2.40 -8.82
C GLN A 190 -3.71 -3.19 -9.98
N VAL A 191 -3.35 -4.44 -9.71
CA VAL A 191 -2.59 -5.29 -10.64
C VAL A 191 -3.35 -6.59 -10.88
N ALA A 192 -3.79 -6.84 -12.11
CA ALA A 192 -4.54 -8.04 -12.47
C ALA A 192 -3.63 -9.27 -12.65
N GLY A 193 -2.36 -9.06 -12.97
CA GLY A 193 -1.31 -10.08 -12.98
C GLY A 193 -0.61 -10.20 -11.63
N TYR A 194 0.70 -10.40 -11.67
CA TYR A 194 1.57 -10.42 -10.48
C TYR A 194 2.35 -9.12 -10.33
N VAL A 195 2.92 -8.91 -9.13
CA VAL A 195 3.91 -7.87 -8.88
C VAL A 195 5.28 -8.50 -8.70
N GLU A 196 6.30 -7.96 -9.36
CA GLU A 196 7.71 -8.26 -9.07
C GLU A 196 8.50 -6.99 -8.77
N VAL A 197 9.10 -6.94 -7.58
CA VAL A 197 10.03 -5.89 -7.16
C VAL A 197 11.45 -6.47 -7.14
N GLY A 198 12.27 -6.03 -8.09
CA GLY A 198 13.63 -6.51 -8.30
C GLY A 198 14.56 -6.26 -7.11
N ALA A 199 15.72 -6.94 -7.12
CA ALA A 199 16.65 -6.90 -6.00
C ALA A 199 17.13 -5.47 -5.70
N GLY A 200 17.16 -5.08 -4.43
CA GLY A 200 17.54 -3.73 -3.98
C GLY A 200 16.62 -2.60 -4.44
N ALA A 201 15.48 -2.90 -5.08
CA ALA A 201 14.54 -1.88 -5.54
C ALA A 201 13.65 -1.36 -4.40
N HIS A 202 13.16 -0.14 -4.55
CA HIS A 202 12.31 0.53 -3.56
C HIS A 202 10.97 0.95 -4.15
N MET A 203 9.90 0.38 -3.63
CA MET A 203 8.52 0.61 -4.05
C MET A 203 7.77 1.46 -3.02
N GLU A 204 6.78 2.21 -3.50
CA GLU A 204 5.92 3.09 -2.69
C GLU A 204 4.45 2.82 -3.03
N GLY A 205 3.61 2.61 -2.02
CA GLY A 205 2.15 2.52 -2.18
C GLY A 205 1.48 1.23 -1.72
N ILE A 206 0.17 1.16 -1.91
CA ILE A 206 -0.68 0.02 -1.58
C ILE A 206 -0.81 -0.87 -2.83
N LEU A 207 -0.35 -2.11 -2.73
CA LEU A 207 -0.44 -3.09 -3.80
C LEU A 207 -1.70 -3.95 -3.61
N LEU A 208 -2.68 -3.80 -4.50
CA LEU A 208 -3.87 -4.66 -4.61
C LEU A 208 -3.64 -5.63 -5.78
N VAL A 209 -3.16 -6.83 -5.46
CA VAL A 209 -2.63 -7.77 -6.44
C VAL A 209 -3.59 -8.96 -6.60
N LYS A 210 -4.01 -9.24 -7.83
CA LYS A 210 -4.94 -10.34 -8.10
C LYS A 210 -4.27 -11.72 -7.96
N THR A 211 -2.98 -11.78 -8.23
CA THR A 211 -2.19 -13.00 -8.11
C THR A 211 -1.07 -12.84 -7.08
N ALA A 212 0.17 -13.16 -7.43
CA ALA A 212 1.30 -13.22 -6.52
C ALA A 212 2.05 -11.90 -6.43
N ALA A 213 2.75 -11.69 -5.32
CA ALA A 213 3.70 -10.58 -5.15
C ALA A 213 5.08 -11.12 -4.76
N HIS A 214 6.09 -10.77 -5.56
CA HIS A 214 7.46 -11.24 -5.41
C HIS A 214 8.38 -10.07 -5.08
N PHE A 215 8.98 -10.11 -3.89
CA PHE A 215 9.99 -9.16 -3.45
C PHE A 215 11.34 -9.87 -3.41
N ARG A 216 12.22 -9.46 -4.32
CA ARG A 216 13.56 -10.04 -4.47
C ARG A 216 14.50 -9.52 -3.39
N THR A 217 15.71 -10.10 -3.33
CA THR A 217 16.73 -9.82 -2.31
C THR A 217 16.88 -8.33 -2.03
N ASP A 218 16.76 -7.95 -0.75
CA ASP A 218 16.98 -6.58 -0.24
C ASP A 218 16.06 -5.51 -0.87
N SER A 219 14.98 -5.91 -1.54
CA SER A 219 13.94 -4.97 -1.98
C SER A 219 13.16 -4.42 -0.79
N SER A 220 12.54 -3.25 -0.98
CA SER A 220 11.81 -2.56 0.07
C SER A 220 10.49 -1.97 -0.43
N LEU A 221 9.52 -1.87 0.47
CA LEU A 221 8.22 -1.25 0.26
C LEU A 221 7.84 -0.38 1.46
N ASN A 222 7.52 0.89 1.20
CA ASN A 222 6.69 1.70 2.09
C ASN A 222 5.25 1.59 1.58
N GLY A 223 4.41 0.83 2.27
CA GLY A 223 3.18 0.38 1.65
C GLY A 223 2.53 -0.85 2.26
N ARG A 224 1.65 -1.46 1.48
CA ARG A 224 0.97 -2.71 1.84
C ARG A 224 1.03 -3.68 0.68
N ILE A 225 1.11 -4.96 0.99
CA ILE A 225 0.99 -6.05 0.02
C ILE A 225 -0.32 -6.78 0.31
N LEU A 226 -1.33 -6.53 -0.52
CA LEU A 226 -2.65 -7.15 -0.41
C LEU A 226 -2.85 -8.07 -1.63
N ALA A 227 -2.48 -9.33 -1.50
CA ALA A 227 -2.40 -10.29 -2.60
C ALA A 227 -3.47 -11.37 -2.52
N GLN A 228 -4.22 -11.59 -3.61
CA GLN A 228 -5.24 -12.64 -3.66
C GLN A 228 -4.66 -14.05 -3.89
N THR A 229 -3.34 -14.20 -4.08
CA THR A 229 -2.65 -15.49 -3.93
C THR A 229 -1.50 -15.42 -2.90
N ALA A 230 -0.25 -15.59 -3.31
CA ALA A 230 0.90 -15.76 -2.42
C ALA A 230 1.81 -14.52 -2.43
N VAL A 231 2.48 -14.28 -1.30
CA VAL A 231 3.54 -13.28 -1.17
C VAL A 231 4.85 -13.98 -0.87
N THR A 232 5.91 -13.65 -1.60
CA THR A 232 7.25 -14.22 -1.38
C THR A 232 8.26 -13.09 -1.18
N LEU A 233 9.00 -13.15 -0.07
CA LEU A 233 10.00 -12.16 0.32
C LEU A 233 11.41 -12.79 0.32
N GLN A 234 12.42 -12.00 0.02
CA GLN A 234 13.82 -12.39 0.12
C GLN A 234 14.58 -11.27 0.83
N SER A 235 14.84 -11.43 2.13
CA SER A 235 15.48 -10.40 2.98
C SER A 235 14.88 -8.99 2.79
N SER A 236 13.59 -8.92 2.49
CA SER A 236 12.92 -7.68 2.08
C SER A 236 12.43 -6.88 3.28
N ILE A 237 12.31 -5.55 3.09
CA ILE A 237 11.78 -4.63 4.09
C ILE A 237 10.36 -4.20 3.68
N VAL A 238 9.37 -4.36 4.56
CA VAL A 238 8.00 -3.89 4.31
C VAL A 238 7.54 -3.04 5.48
N THR A 239 7.26 -1.77 5.23
CA THR A 239 6.84 -0.81 6.25
C THR A 239 5.43 -0.32 5.95
N GLN A 240 4.47 -0.69 6.79
CA GLN A 240 3.11 -0.18 6.69
C GLN A 240 3.09 1.36 6.82
N PRO A 241 2.39 2.09 5.93
CA PRO A 241 2.28 3.54 6.05
C PRO A 241 1.55 3.89 7.36
N TYR A 242 2.06 4.89 8.06
CA TYR A 242 1.32 5.49 9.18
C TYR A 242 -0.01 6.03 8.64
N LEU A 243 -1.11 5.74 9.35
CA LEU A 243 -2.37 6.39 9.07
C LEU A 243 -2.17 7.87 9.33
N GLY A 244 -2.09 8.68 8.26
CA GLY A 244 -1.83 10.13 8.31
C GLY A 244 -2.90 10.96 9.03
N ARG A 245 -3.71 10.35 9.90
CA ARG A 245 -4.81 11.00 10.63
C ARG A 245 -4.53 11.22 12.13
N PHE A 246 -3.32 10.97 12.62
CA PHE A 246 -2.99 11.19 14.05
C PHE A 246 -2.04 12.35 14.37
N LEU A 247 -1.62 13.16 13.39
CA LEU A 247 -0.73 14.31 13.64
C LEU A 247 -1.41 15.69 13.52
N ALA A 248 -2.74 15.75 13.64
CA ALA A 248 -3.47 17.03 13.72
C ALA A 248 -3.87 17.41 15.17
N GLN A 249 -3.37 16.75 16.21
CA GLN A 249 -3.80 17.01 17.59
C GLN A 249 -2.69 17.11 18.65
N THR A 250 -1.47 17.51 18.28
CA THR A 250 -0.42 17.85 19.28
C THR A 250 0.31 19.16 18.99
N ALA A 251 -0.26 20.06 18.18
CA ALA A 251 0.29 21.41 17.97
C ALA A 251 -0.33 22.49 18.88
N ASP A 252 -1.28 22.15 19.74
CA ASP A 252 -1.79 23.03 20.80
C ASP A 252 -1.51 22.40 22.17
N ILE A 253 -0.33 22.70 22.73
CA ILE A 253 -0.07 22.97 24.16
C ILE A 253 1.37 23.51 24.21
N LEU A 254 1.47 24.83 24.06
CA LEU A 254 2.53 25.67 24.60
C LEU A 254 1.91 27.04 24.87
N VAL A 255 1.31 27.17 26.06
CA VAL A 255 1.34 28.38 26.89
C VAL A 255 1.62 27.92 28.30
#